data_AF-A0A7Y4QC16-F1
#
_entry.id   AF-A0A7Y4QC16-F1
#
_cell.length_a   1.000
_cell.length_b   1.000
_cell.length_c   1.000
_cell.angle_alpha   90.00
_cell.angle_beta   90.00
_cell.angle_gamma   90.00
#
_symmetry.space_group_name_H-M   'P 1'
#
loop_
_entity.id
_entity.type
_entity.pdbx_description
1 polymer ?
#
loop_
_entity_poly.entity_id
_entity_poly.type
_entity_poly.pdbx_seq_one_letter_code
_entity_poly.pdbx_strand_id
1 'polypeptide(L)'
;MKSVLSIVCLFYVSTFISCSKSDPAPTPVTASRFSNLPADPATSFDPNTGAPTGFTNKFTFFSFATGAVVDSPSGTNWDLAFRATTILVNGGTSGAGKGAAQILTGIFDDVANAPTDGYKQDNDAGGLNPAAAPNANLAIPTGSGNAWYVATGGGPSSPSVITATAGKVIVLKTAEGKYAKMEILSYYKDAPAPVNPLRDIARYYTFQYVYQPDGSTRLK
;
A
#
# COMPACT_ATOMS: atom_id res chain seq x y z
N MET A 1 78.44 20.30 44.96
CA MET A 1 77.17 19.56 45.20
C MET A 1 76.29 19.76 43.97
N LYS A 2 75.94 18.65 43.29
CA LYS A 2 74.70 18.36 42.56
C LYS A 2 74.13 19.49 41.65
N SER A 3 74.35 19.43 40.33
CA SER A 3 73.34 19.06 39.29
C SER A 3 72.04 19.90 39.34
N VAL A 4 71.51 20.46 38.25
CA VAL A 4 70.78 19.75 37.19
C VAL A 4 70.58 20.67 35.96
N LEU A 5 70.79 20.09 34.78
CA LEU A 5 70.49 20.58 33.45
C LEU A 5 68.96 20.55 33.21
N SER A 6 68.32 21.68 32.91
CA SER A 6 66.90 21.72 32.52
C SER A 6 66.75 21.87 31.01
N ILE A 7 66.37 20.77 30.35
CA ILE A 7 65.94 20.72 28.96
C ILE A 7 64.44 21.02 28.93
N VAL A 8 64.05 22.14 28.33
CA VAL A 8 62.64 22.48 28.08
C VAL A 8 62.24 21.89 26.73
N CYS A 9 61.60 20.72 26.77
CA CYS A 9 60.93 20.13 25.61
C CYS A 9 59.55 20.78 25.44
N LEU A 10 59.40 21.59 24.39
CA LEU A 10 58.14 22.21 24.01
C LEU A 10 57.28 21.15 23.27
N PHE A 11 56.34 20.52 23.99
CA PHE A 11 55.36 19.61 23.40
C PHE A 11 54.28 20.40 22.67
N TYR A 12 54.29 20.34 21.34
CA TYR A 12 53.23 20.86 20.47
C TYR A 12 52.06 19.85 20.49
N VAL A 13 51.00 20.18 21.22
CA VAL A 13 49.78 19.36 21.30
C VAL A 13 48.90 19.66 20.10
N SER A 14 48.94 18.78 19.10
CA SER A 14 48.00 18.81 17.97
C SER A 14 46.64 18.26 18.42
N THR A 15 45.69 19.15 18.71
CA THR A 15 44.30 18.74 18.97
C THR A 15 43.65 18.29 17.68
N PHE A 16 43.45 16.99 17.52
CA PHE A 16 42.56 16.44 16.49
C PHE A 16 41.11 16.77 16.87
N ILE A 17 40.54 17.81 16.25
CA ILE A 17 39.10 18.04 16.27
C ILE A 17 38.49 16.96 15.37
N SER A 18 38.03 15.87 15.98
CA SER A 18 37.15 14.91 15.31
C SER A 18 35.79 15.60 15.15
N CYS A 19 35.55 16.18 13.98
CA CYS A 19 34.20 16.51 13.55
C CYS A 19 33.44 15.19 13.46
N SER A 20 32.66 14.87 14.49
CA SER A 20 31.58 13.89 14.39
C SER A 20 30.69 14.36 13.25
N LYS A 21 30.76 13.69 12.11
CA LYS A 21 29.73 13.81 11.07
C LYS A 21 28.43 13.47 11.79
N SER A 22 27.62 14.48 12.06
CA SER A 22 26.28 14.30 12.55
C SER A 22 25.54 13.54 11.47
N ASP A 23 25.47 12.22 11.62
CA ASP A 23 24.64 11.37 10.78
C ASP A 23 23.23 11.98 10.82
N PRO A 24 22.62 12.31 9.66
CA PRO A 24 21.27 12.80 9.67
C PRO A 24 20.40 11.76 10.35
N ALA A 25 19.66 12.17 11.38
CA ALA A 25 18.71 11.30 12.04
C ALA A 25 17.77 10.70 10.97
N PRO A 26 17.49 9.39 11.01
CA PRO A 26 16.62 8.77 10.02
C PRO A 26 15.28 9.50 9.99
N THR A 27 14.82 9.87 8.79
CA THR A 27 13.53 10.54 8.61
C THR A 27 12.43 9.64 9.18
N PRO A 28 11.58 10.14 10.09
CA PRO A 28 10.52 9.34 10.69
C PRO A 28 9.52 8.91 9.62
N VAL A 29 9.25 7.61 9.56
CA VAL A 29 8.30 7.02 8.61
C VAL A 29 6.92 7.02 9.26
N THR A 30 6.02 7.88 8.77
CA THR A 30 4.68 8.08 9.37
C THR A 30 3.59 7.51 8.48
N ALA A 31 2.49 7.08 9.10
CA ALA A 31 1.30 6.63 8.39
C ALA A 31 0.57 7.80 7.71
N SER A 32 0.26 7.62 6.43
CA SER A 32 -0.57 8.50 5.62
C SER A 32 -1.92 7.87 5.38
N ARG A 33 -2.94 8.68 5.10
CA ARG A 33 -4.30 8.23 4.76
C ARG A 33 -4.68 8.73 3.39
N PHE A 34 -5.18 7.83 2.54
CA PHE A 34 -5.87 8.19 1.30
C PHE A 34 -7.35 7.88 1.46
N SER A 35 -8.22 8.83 1.08
CA SER A 35 -9.67 8.67 1.18
C SER A 35 -10.32 8.80 -0.18
N ASN A 36 -11.39 8.06 -0.41
CA ASN A 36 -12.22 8.15 -1.62
C ASN A 36 -11.47 7.86 -2.94
N LEU A 37 -10.56 6.88 -2.97
CA LEU A 37 -9.99 6.39 -4.23
C LEU A 37 -11.09 5.69 -5.04
N PRO A 38 -11.50 6.23 -6.22
CA PRO A 38 -12.52 5.59 -7.03
C PRO A 38 -11.96 4.31 -7.65
N ALA A 39 -12.65 3.19 -7.49
CA ALA A 39 -12.27 1.90 -8.05
C ALA A 39 -13.38 1.38 -8.96
N ASP A 40 -13.64 2.14 -10.04
CA ASP A 40 -14.74 1.90 -10.98
C ASP A 40 -16.14 1.98 -10.34
N PRO A 41 -16.50 3.10 -9.66
CA PRO A 41 -17.82 3.29 -9.07
C PRO A 41 -18.93 3.32 -10.14
N ALA A 42 -20.15 3.03 -9.71
CA ALA A 42 -21.32 3.13 -10.56
C ALA A 42 -21.57 4.59 -10.95
N THR A 43 -21.98 4.82 -12.19
CA THR A 43 -22.32 6.16 -12.69
C THR A 43 -23.83 6.37 -12.83
N SER A 44 -24.61 5.30 -12.72
CA SER A 44 -26.07 5.33 -12.78
C SER A 44 -26.67 4.17 -11.98
N PHE A 45 -27.99 4.17 -11.84
CA PHE A 45 -28.77 3.11 -11.19
C PHE A 45 -29.96 2.74 -12.08
N ASP A 46 -30.25 1.45 -12.19
CA ASP A 46 -31.43 0.97 -12.90
C ASP A 46 -32.71 1.44 -12.16
N PRO A 47 -33.64 2.13 -12.84
CA PRO A 47 -34.81 2.73 -12.18
C PRO A 47 -35.84 1.71 -11.69
N ASN A 48 -35.82 0.46 -12.21
CA ASN A 48 -36.78 -0.57 -11.85
C ASN A 48 -36.27 -1.45 -10.69
N THR A 49 -34.96 -1.65 -10.61
CA THR A 49 -34.33 -2.58 -9.65
C THR A 49 -33.46 -1.89 -8.62
N GLY A 50 -33.08 -0.62 -8.85
CA GLY A 50 -32.09 0.09 -8.03
C GLY A 50 -30.66 -0.46 -8.15
N ALA A 51 -30.42 -1.39 -9.09
CA ALA A 51 -29.11 -1.99 -9.29
C ALA A 51 -28.12 -0.95 -9.83
N PRO A 52 -26.87 -0.92 -9.32
CA PRO A 52 -25.86 -0.01 -9.85
C PRO A 52 -25.46 -0.39 -11.28
N THR A 53 -25.32 0.61 -12.15
CA THR A 53 -24.98 0.46 -13.58
C THR A 53 -23.91 1.48 -14.01
N GLY A 54 -23.49 1.40 -15.28
CA GLY A 54 -22.58 2.38 -15.87
C GLY A 54 -21.13 2.26 -15.41
N PHE A 55 -20.71 1.07 -15.01
CA PHE A 55 -19.31 0.75 -14.72
C PHE A 55 -18.45 0.86 -15.98
N THR A 56 -17.26 1.43 -15.84
CA THR A 56 -16.28 1.61 -16.92
C THR A 56 -15.35 0.41 -17.10
N ASN A 57 -15.26 -0.44 -16.07
CA ASN A 57 -14.31 -1.55 -15.95
C ASN A 57 -12.82 -1.12 -16.02
N LYS A 58 -12.53 0.16 -15.82
CA LYS A 58 -11.15 0.68 -15.83
C LYS A 58 -10.51 0.57 -14.45
N PHE A 59 -9.19 0.43 -14.44
CA PHE A 59 -8.39 0.53 -13.22
C PHE A 59 -8.05 1.98 -12.90
N THR A 60 -8.02 2.29 -11.61
CA THR A 60 -7.43 3.52 -11.07
C THR A 60 -6.09 3.19 -10.44
N PHE A 61 -5.05 3.94 -10.82
CA PHE A 61 -3.68 3.67 -10.45
C PHE A 61 -3.22 4.58 -9.32
N PHE A 62 -2.39 4.08 -8.41
CA PHE A 62 -1.90 4.81 -7.24
C PHE A 62 -0.38 4.62 -7.09
N SER A 63 0.33 5.66 -6.65
CA SER A 63 1.74 5.59 -6.27
C SER A 63 1.92 5.95 -4.80
N PHE A 64 2.65 5.11 -4.06
CA PHE A 64 3.02 5.38 -2.68
C PHE A 64 4.03 6.51 -2.56
N ALA A 65 4.90 6.67 -3.56
CA ALA A 65 5.93 7.71 -3.58
C ALA A 65 5.33 9.12 -3.69
N THR A 66 4.28 9.29 -4.48
CA THR A 66 3.56 10.58 -4.61
C THR A 66 2.39 10.69 -3.65
N GLY A 67 1.87 9.57 -3.14
CA GLY A 67 0.66 9.53 -2.34
C GLY A 67 -0.60 9.88 -3.12
N ALA A 68 -0.59 9.73 -4.45
CA ALA A 68 -1.63 10.22 -5.34
C ALA A 68 -2.02 9.21 -6.43
N VAL A 69 -3.16 9.48 -7.06
CA VAL A 69 -3.61 8.78 -8.27
C VAL A 69 -2.69 9.13 -9.45
N VAL A 70 -2.47 8.16 -10.33
CA VAL A 70 -1.63 8.29 -11.52
C VAL A 70 -2.50 8.31 -12.77
N ASP A 71 -2.62 9.48 -13.41
CA ASP A 71 -3.47 9.66 -14.60
C ASP A 71 -2.87 9.02 -15.88
N SER A 72 -1.54 8.94 -15.96
CA SER A 72 -0.80 8.37 -17.09
C SER A 72 0.14 7.24 -16.61
N PRO A 73 -0.40 6.07 -16.23
CA PRO A 73 0.37 4.96 -15.70
C PRO A 73 1.28 4.36 -16.79
N SER A 74 2.58 4.29 -16.52
CA SER A 74 3.58 3.72 -17.43
C SER A 74 4.84 3.31 -16.65
N GLY A 75 5.50 2.24 -17.09
CA GLY A 75 6.71 1.75 -16.44
C GLY A 75 6.49 1.52 -14.94
N THR A 76 7.29 2.19 -14.10
CA THR A 76 7.28 2.07 -12.64
C THR A 76 6.65 3.26 -11.91
N ASN A 77 5.93 4.14 -12.60
CA ASN A 77 5.35 5.35 -11.98
C ASN A 77 4.06 5.10 -11.16
N TRP A 78 3.63 3.85 -11.04
CA TRP A 78 2.46 3.42 -10.27
C TRP A 78 2.79 2.12 -9.54
N ASP A 79 2.17 1.89 -8.38
CA ASP A 79 2.44 0.74 -7.52
C ASP A 79 1.25 -0.22 -7.44
N LEU A 80 0.05 0.35 -7.37
CA LEU A 80 -1.21 -0.39 -7.25
C LEU A 80 -2.23 0.05 -8.29
N ALA A 81 -3.06 -0.87 -8.74
CA ALA A 81 -4.21 -0.61 -9.59
C ALA A 81 -5.49 -1.19 -8.97
N PHE A 82 -6.52 -0.36 -8.81
CA PHE A 82 -7.78 -0.70 -8.14
C PHE A 82 -8.95 -0.75 -9.13
N ARG A 83 -9.77 -1.81 -9.06
CA ARG A 83 -11.06 -1.92 -9.77
C ARG A 83 -11.99 -2.85 -9.02
N ALA A 84 -13.17 -2.35 -8.65
CA ALA A 84 -14.08 -3.06 -7.77
C ALA A 84 -13.31 -3.63 -6.57
N THR A 85 -13.44 -4.91 -6.23
CA THR A 85 -12.69 -5.53 -5.13
C THR A 85 -11.26 -5.97 -5.48
N THR A 86 -10.85 -5.81 -6.74
CA THR A 86 -9.55 -6.25 -7.24
C THR A 86 -8.49 -5.17 -7.02
N ILE A 87 -7.34 -5.60 -6.52
CA ILE A 87 -6.15 -4.79 -6.36
C ILE A 87 -4.99 -5.54 -7.02
N LEU A 88 -4.35 -4.90 -7.99
CA LEU A 88 -3.19 -5.44 -8.70
C LEU A 88 -1.94 -4.69 -8.28
N VAL A 89 -0.80 -5.39 -8.32
CA VAL A 89 0.53 -4.80 -8.10
C VAL A 89 1.21 -4.54 -9.44
N ASN A 90 2.03 -3.50 -9.54
CA ASN A 90 2.87 -3.28 -10.73
C ASN A 90 4.05 -4.26 -10.77
N GLY A 91 3.75 -5.52 -11.08
CA GLY A 91 4.74 -6.57 -11.29
C GLY A 91 4.10 -7.87 -11.74
N GLY A 92 4.92 -8.80 -12.22
CA GLY A 92 4.44 -10.04 -12.83
C GLY A 92 3.66 -9.74 -14.11
N THR A 93 2.44 -10.26 -14.24
CA THR A 93 1.62 -10.07 -15.44
C THR A 93 0.85 -8.73 -15.48
N SER A 94 0.81 -7.99 -14.38
CA SER A 94 0.05 -6.74 -14.26
C SER A 94 0.86 -5.48 -14.63
N GLY A 95 2.19 -5.56 -14.68
CA GLY A 95 3.02 -4.41 -15.01
C GLY A 95 4.52 -4.72 -15.06
N ALA A 96 5.30 -3.78 -15.60
CA ALA A 96 6.73 -3.94 -15.85
C ALA A 96 7.62 -3.77 -14.59
N GLY A 97 7.03 -3.35 -13.46
CA GLY A 97 7.75 -3.14 -12.22
C GLY A 97 8.10 -4.42 -11.45
N LYS A 98 8.72 -4.22 -10.29
CA LYS A 98 9.08 -5.26 -9.31
C LYS A 98 8.01 -5.46 -8.24
N GLY A 99 6.81 -4.94 -8.48
CA GLY A 99 5.71 -4.93 -7.54
C GLY A 99 5.34 -6.34 -7.10
N ALA A 100 5.16 -6.51 -5.79
CA ALA A 100 4.81 -7.78 -5.17
C ALA A 100 4.13 -7.51 -3.83
N ALA A 101 3.28 -8.41 -3.35
CA ALA A 101 2.61 -8.26 -2.06
C ALA A 101 2.57 -9.57 -1.25
N GLN A 102 2.36 -9.41 0.05
CA GLN A 102 1.97 -10.49 0.96
C GLN A 102 0.98 -9.94 1.99
N ILE A 103 0.17 -10.83 2.56
CA ILE A 103 -0.82 -10.48 3.57
C ILE A 103 -0.34 -10.97 4.93
N LEU A 104 -0.15 -10.05 5.86
CA LEU A 104 0.11 -10.35 7.26
C LEU A 104 -1.20 -10.28 8.05
N THR A 105 -1.32 -11.15 9.05
CA THR A 105 -2.40 -11.05 10.05
C THR A 105 -1.83 -10.42 11.31
N GLY A 106 -2.40 -9.30 11.76
CA GLY A 106 -1.92 -8.53 12.91
C GLY A 106 -2.40 -7.08 12.87
N ILE A 107 -1.90 -6.27 13.80
CA ILE A 107 -2.23 -4.85 13.91
C ILE A 107 -1.31 -4.04 13.00
N PHE A 108 -1.85 -3.09 12.23
CA PHE A 108 -1.06 -2.24 11.32
C PHE A 108 0.14 -1.56 12.01
N ASP A 109 -0.06 -1.06 13.22
CA ASP A 109 0.96 -0.35 14.00
C ASP A 109 2.09 -1.24 14.55
N ASP A 110 1.87 -2.56 14.61
CA ASP A 110 2.85 -3.54 15.10
C ASP A 110 3.78 -4.02 13.98
N VAL A 111 3.40 -3.82 12.71
CA VAL A 111 4.27 -4.13 11.56
C VAL A 111 5.33 -3.05 11.41
N ALA A 112 6.38 -3.13 12.24
CA ALA A 112 7.49 -2.17 12.26
C ALA A 112 8.52 -2.41 11.14
N ASN A 113 8.63 -3.64 10.65
CA ASN A 113 9.53 -3.98 9.55
C ASN A 113 8.81 -4.83 8.50
N ALA A 114 9.10 -4.59 7.22
CA ALA A 114 8.71 -5.44 6.12
C ALA A 114 9.45 -6.79 6.20
N PRO A 115 8.77 -7.93 5.99
CA PRO A 115 9.45 -9.20 5.77
C PRO A 115 10.38 -9.13 4.55
N THR A 116 11.37 -10.02 4.47
CA THR A 116 12.32 -10.06 3.35
C THR A 116 11.90 -11.03 2.23
N ASP A 117 11.06 -12.00 2.55
CA ASP A 117 10.58 -13.09 1.69
C ASP A 117 9.04 -13.21 1.75
N GLY A 118 8.47 -14.22 1.08
CA GLY A 118 7.03 -14.50 1.10
C GLY A 118 6.17 -13.65 0.15
N TYR A 119 6.77 -12.71 -0.57
CA TYR A 119 6.06 -11.89 -1.56
C TYR A 119 5.68 -12.66 -2.82
N LYS A 120 4.48 -12.39 -3.33
CA LYS A 120 4.00 -12.87 -4.62
C LYS A 120 3.81 -11.70 -5.57
N GLN A 121 4.08 -11.92 -6.86
CA GLN A 121 3.66 -11.00 -7.91
C GLN A 121 2.31 -11.47 -8.48
N ASP A 122 1.63 -10.60 -9.21
CA ASP A 122 0.45 -11.02 -9.95
C ASP A 122 0.85 -11.99 -11.05
N ASN A 123 0.15 -13.12 -11.11
CA ASN A 123 0.30 -14.13 -12.15
C ASN A 123 -1.05 -14.44 -12.77
N ASP A 124 -1.68 -13.38 -13.30
CA ASP A 124 -2.93 -13.43 -14.03
C ASP A 124 -2.75 -13.31 -15.54
N ALA A 125 -3.32 -14.23 -16.31
CA ALA A 125 -3.43 -14.09 -17.77
C ALA A 125 -4.18 -12.81 -18.16
N GLY A 126 -5.04 -12.31 -17.26
CA GLY A 126 -5.78 -11.08 -17.45
C GLY A 126 -5.01 -9.78 -17.18
N GLY A 127 -4.08 -9.75 -16.23
CA GLY A 127 -3.37 -8.51 -15.85
C GLY A 127 -4.31 -7.30 -15.77
N LEU A 128 -3.98 -6.22 -16.50
CA LEU A 128 -4.82 -5.01 -16.58
C LEU A 128 -6.03 -5.12 -17.52
N ASN A 129 -6.20 -6.23 -18.26
CA ASN A 129 -7.30 -6.42 -19.20
C ASN A 129 -8.63 -6.73 -18.47
N PRO A 130 -9.65 -5.85 -18.51
CA PRO A 130 -10.96 -6.10 -17.92
C PRO A 130 -11.75 -7.26 -18.53
N ALA A 131 -11.48 -7.62 -19.77
CA ALA A 131 -12.22 -8.66 -20.48
C ALA A 131 -11.67 -10.07 -20.23
N ALA A 132 -10.52 -10.19 -19.57
CA ALA A 132 -9.96 -11.48 -19.24
C ALA A 132 -10.73 -12.14 -18.10
N ALA A 133 -10.91 -13.46 -18.19
CA ALA A 133 -11.50 -14.24 -17.11
C ALA A 133 -10.65 -14.03 -15.84
N PRO A 134 -11.27 -13.74 -14.68
CA PRO A 134 -10.53 -13.55 -13.44
C PRO A 134 -9.79 -14.85 -13.11
N ASN A 135 -8.48 -14.76 -12.89
CA ASN A 135 -7.73 -15.90 -12.38
C ASN A 135 -7.36 -15.71 -10.90
N ALA A 136 -7.06 -16.83 -10.24
CA ALA A 136 -6.93 -16.91 -8.79
C ALA A 136 -5.51 -16.58 -8.26
N ASN A 137 -4.54 -16.29 -9.12
CA ASN A 137 -3.12 -16.24 -8.75
C ASN A 137 -2.58 -14.80 -8.66
N LEU A 138 -3.33 -13.92 -8.01
CA LEU A 138 -2.91 -12.55 -7.74
C LEU A 138 -2.06 -12.47 -6.46
N ALA A 139 -1.20 -11.45 -6.39
CA ALA A 139 -0.44 -11.13 -5.19
C ALA A 139 -1.36 -10.79 -4.00
N ILE A 140 -2.48 -10.13 -4.31
CA ILE A 140 -3.58 -9.83 -3.39
C ILE A 140 -4.80 -10.63 -3.88
N PRO A 141 -5.07 -11.82 -3.31
CA PRO A 141 -6.17 -12.68 -3.75
C PRO A 141 -7.53 -12.00 -3.67
N THR A 142 -8.38 -12.24 -4.66
CA THR A 142 -9.79 -11.86 -4.63
C THR A 142 -10.63 -12.96 -3.97
N GLY A 143 -11.90 -12.65 -3.68
CA GLY A 143 -12.84 -13.56 -3.01
C GLY A 143 -12.98 -13.26 -1.52
N SER A 144 -14.21 -13.36 -1.03
CA SER A 144 -14.55 -13.12 0.37
C SER A 144 -13.68 -13.96 1.31
N GLY A 145 -13.00 -13.32 2.26
CA GLY A 145 -12.16 -13.97 3.27
C GLY A 145 -10.74 -14.33 2.82
N ASN A 146 -10.40 -14.16 1.54
CA ASN A 146 -9.09 -14.58 1.03
C ASN A 146 -7.96 -13.56 1.29
N ALA A 147 -8.29 -12.27 1.37
CA ALA A 147 -7.32 -11.22 1.62
C ALA A 147 -7.96 -10.08 2.44
N TRP A 148 -8.21 -8.95 1.79
CA TRP A 148 -8.49 -7.68 2.48
C TRP A 148 -9.97 -7.47 2.84
N TYR A 149 -10.89 -8.30 2.34
CA TYR A 149 -12.32 -8.12 2.59
C TYR A 149 -13.06 -9.43 2.88
N VAL A 150 -14.21 -9.27 3.54
CA VAL A 150 -15.29 -10.25 3.62
C VAL A 150 -16.55 -9.67 2.97
N ALA A 151 -17.28 -10.50 2.26
CA ALA A 151 -18.60 -10.20 1.72
C ALA A 151 -19.66 -10.93 2.56
N THR A 152 -20.65 -10.19 3.05
CA THR A 152 -21.80 -10.73 3.80
C THR A 152 -23.10 -10.36 3.10
N GLY A 153 -24.15 -11.16 3.26
CA GLY A 153 -25.42 -10.99 2.53
C GLY A 153 -25.38 -11.67 1.16
N GLY A 154 -26.01 -11.08 0.15
CA GLY A 154 -26.04 -11.63 -1.21
C GLY A 154 -27.18 -12.63 -1.46
N GLY A 155 -28.22 -12.60 -0.61
CA GLY A 155 -29.46 -13.36 -0.83
C GLY A 155 -30.52 -12.53 -1.57
N PRO A 156 -31.64 -13.15 -2.01
CA PRO A 156 -32.72 -12.48 -2.74
C PRO A 156 -33.29 -11.22 -2.04
N SER A 157 -33.14 -11.14 -0.72
CA SER A 157 -33.64 -10.07 0.14
C SER A 157 -32.54 -9.28 0.85
N SER A 158 -31.25 -9.52 0.56
CA SER A 158 -30.13 -8.83 1.22
C SER A 158 -29.02 -8.45 0.24
N PRO A 159 -28.79 -7.14 -0.02
CA PRO A 159 -27.67 -6.72 -0.84
C PRO A 159 -26.34 -7.09 -0.18
N SER A 160 -25.34 -7.45 -0.98
CA SER A 160 -24.01 -7.78 -0.49
C SER A 160 -23.33 -6.56 0.14
N VAL A 161 -22.76 -6.75 1.33
CA VAL A 161 -21.93 -5.75 2.04
C VAL A 161 -20.48 -6.22 1.99
N ILE A 162 -19.57 -5.35 1.56
CA ILE A 162 -18.12 -5.61 1.53
C ILE A 162 -17.47 -4.91 2.71
N THR A 163 -16.95 -5.66 3.67
CA THR A 163 -16.27 -5.11 4.85
C THR A 163 -14.79 -5.44 4.80
N ALA A 164 -13.94 -4.46 5.13
CA ALA A 164 -12.51 -4.73 5.27
C ALA A 164 -12.28 -5.76 6.39
N THR A 165 -11.42 -6.75 6.13
CA THR A 165 -11.07 -7.78 7.10
C THR A 165 -10.14 -7.18 8.14
N ALA A 166 -10.62 -7.07 9.37
CA ALA A 166 -9.81 -6.54 10.49
C ALA A 166 -8.50 -7.32 10.66
N GLY A 167 -7.41 -6.58 10.89
CA GLY A 167 -6.09 -7.15 11.12
C GLY A 167 -5.43 -7.77 9.89
N LYS A 168 -5.83 -7.38 8.68
CA LYS A 168 -5.14 -7.75 7.43
C LYS A 168 -4.29 -6.59 6.95
N VAL A 169 -2.98 -6.72 7.13
CA VAL A 169 -1.99 -5.75 6.66
C VAL A 169 -1.38 -6.26 5.35
N ILE A 170 -1.55 -5.49 4.29
CA ILE A 170 -0.94 -5.77 2.99
C ILE A 170 0.46 -5.15 3.03
N VAL A 171 1.51 -5.98 2.99
CA VAL A 171 2.89 -5.50 2.87
C VAL A 171 3.34 -5.65 1.44
N LEU A 172 3.94 -4.61 0.88
CA LEU A 172 4.24 -4.49 -0.54
C LEU A 172 5.72 -4.23 -0.79
N LYS A 173 6.21 -4.80 -1.90
CA LYS A 173 7.29 -4.22 -2.68
C LYS A 173 6.65 -3.33 -3.74
N THR A 174 7.09 -2.08 -3.83
CA THR A 174 6.63 -1.11 -4.84
C THR A 174 7.18 -1.45 -6.23
N ALA A 175 6.75 -0.76 -7.28
CA ALA A 175 7.23 -1.00 -8.64
C ALA A 175 8.76 -0.84 -8.78
N GLU A 176 9.35 0.05 -7.98
CA GLU A 176 10.80 0.27 -7.92
C GLU A 176 11.53 -0.70 -6.97
N GLY A 177 10.80 -1.51 -6.20
CA GLY A 177 11.34 -2.48 -5.25
C GLY A 177 11.56 -1.93 -3.83
N LYS A 178 10.94 -0.81 -3.46
CA LYS A 178 10.93 -0.27 -2.10
C LYS A 178 9.79 -0.89 -1.29
N TYR A 179 9.72 -0.62 0.02
CA TYR A 179 8.71 -1.22 0.89
C TYR A 179 7.58 -0.26 1.24
N ALA A 180 6.37 -0.82 1.34
CA ALA A 180 5.21 -0.17 1.91
C ALA A 180 4.37 -1.16 2.72
N LYS A 181 3.54 -0.67 3.64
CA LYS A 181 2.40 -1.41 4.18
C LYS A 181 1.13 -0.61 3.99
N MET A 182 0.01 -1.32 3.84
CA MET A 182 -1.31 -0.73 3.63
C MET A 182 -2.35 -1.53 4.41
N GLU A 183 -3.31 -0.84 5.00
CA GLU A 183 -4.51 -1.43 5.58
C GLU A 183 -5.74 -0.71 5.00
N ILE A 184 -6.67 -1.48 4.45
CA ILE A 184 -7.90 -0.95 3.88
C ILE A 184 -8.91 -0.76 5.00
N LEU A 185 -9.50 0.43 5.05
CA LEU A 185 -10.39 0.86 6.12
C LEU A 185 -11.86 0.87 5.65
N SER A 186 -12.10 1.19 4.39
CA SER A 186 -13.45 1.20 3.80
C SER A 186 -13.42 0.94 2.30
N TYR A 187 -14.51 0.38 1.79
CA TYR A 187 -14.84 0.21 0.36
C TYR A 187 -15.96 1.16 -0.12
N TYR A 188 -16.48 2.00 0.78
CA TYR A 188 -17.57 2.93 0.53
C TYR A 188 -17.11 4.38 0.64
N LYS A 189 -17.70 5.23 -0.19
CA LYS A 189 -17.39 6.65 -0.27
C LYS A 189 -17.64 7.31 1.08
N ASP A 190 -16.69 8.14 1.50
CA ASP A 190 -16.65 8.87 2.78
C ASP A 190 -16.53 7.96 4.02
N ALA A 191 -16.26 6.67 3.82
CA ALA A 191 -16.02 5.67 4.86
C ALA A 191 -17.08 5.65 5.99
N PRO A 192 -18.37 5.45 5.66
CA PRO A 192 -19.45 5.36 6.64
C PRO A 192 -19.25 4.19 7.60
N ALA A 193 -19.61 4.41 8.87
CA ALA A 193 -19.64 3.40 9.91
C ALA A 193 -20.88 3.64 10.80
N PRO A 194 -21.91 2.77 10.77
CA PRO A 194 -22.02 1.53 9.99
C PRO A 194 -22.31 1.77 8.49
N VAL A 195 -22.02 0.75 7.67
CA VAL A 195 -22.36 0.75 6.23
C VAL A 195 -23.85 0.47 6.02
N ASN A 196 -24.48 1.26 5.17
CA ASN A 196 -25.80 1.05 4.61
C ASN A 196 -25.71 0.69 3.12
N PRO A 197 -25.86 -0.60 2.74
CA PRO A 197 -25.70 -1.04 1.36
C PRO A 197 -26.77 -0.52 0.38
N LEU A 198 -27.84 0.11 0.87
CA LEU A 198 -28.90 0.70 0.04
C LEU A 198 -28.64 2.18 -0.30
N ARG A 199 -27.69 2.83 0.38
CA ARG A 199 -27.44 4.28 0.25
C ARG A 199 -25.98 4.61 0.01
N ASP A 200 -25.07 3.85 0.61
CA ASP A 200 -23.66 4.16 0.56
C ASP A 200 -23.06 3.73 -0.76
N ILE A 201 -22.33 4.64 -1.38
CA ILE A 201 -21.76 4.43 -2.72
C ILE A 201 -20.51 3.55 -2.56
N ALA A 202 -20.60 2.31 -3.02
CA ALA A 202 -19.50 1.35 -3.00
C ALA A 202 -18.41 1.69 -4.03
N ARG A 203 -17.29 0.93 -4.01
CA ARG A 203 -16.14 1.07 -4.92
C ARG A 203 -15.36 2.37 -4.73
N TYR A 204 -15.30 2.85 -3.49
CA TYR A 204 -14.41 3.93 -3.08
C TYR A 204 -13.54 3.44 -1.93
N TYR A 205 -12.24 3.29 -2.18
CA TYR A 205 -11.31 2.85 -1.15
C TYR A 205 -10.90 3.99 -0.25
N THR A 206 -10.90 3.72 1.05
CA THR A 206 -10.16 4.50 2.03
C THR A 206 -9.18 3.57 2.72
N PHE A 207 -7.91 3.95 2.79
CA PHE A 207 -6.86 3.14 3.36
C PHE A 207 -5.82 4.00 4.06
N GLN A 208 -5.12 3.40 5.01
CA GLN A 208 -3.90 3.95 5.57
C GLN A 208 -2.70 3.19 5.05
N TYR A 209 -1.58 3.88 4.91
CA TYR A 209 -0.35 3.28 4.41
C TYR A 209 0.89 3.93 5.00
N VAL A 210 1.98 3.19 4.98
CA VAL A 210 3.33 3.67 5.24
C VAL A 210 4.19 3.32 4.03
N TYR A 211 5.01 4.26 3.57
CA TYR A 211 5.95 4.07 2.47
C TYR A 211 7.36 4.39 2.93
N GLN A 212 8.32 3.51 2.60
CA GLN A 212 9.72 3.69 2.95
C GLN A 212 10.55 4.12 1.72
N PRO A 213 10.83 5.42 1.54
CA PRO A 213 11.51 5.92 0.34
C PRO A 213 12.97 5.48 0.19
N ASP A 214 13.65 5.12 1.28
CA ASP A 214 15.06 4.70 1.27
C ASP A 214 15.28 3.23 0.88
N GLY A 215 14.21 2.44 0.76
CA GLY A 215 14.25 1.03 0.40
C GLY A 215 14.66 0.07 1.52
N SER A 216 14.92 0.56 2.73
CA SER A 216 15.04 -0.30 3.93
C SER A 216 13.70 -0.93 4.29
N THR A 217 13.72 -1.90 5.19
CA THR A 217 12.51 -2.60 5.64
C THR A 217 11.74 -1.84 6.71
N ARG A 218 12.21 -0.69 7.22
CA ARG A 218 11.55 0.05 8.32
C ARG A 218 10.22 0.66 7.87
N LEU A 219 9.15 0.39 8.64
CA LEU A 219 7.78 0.82 8.37
C LEU A 219 7.14 1.56 9.57
N LYS A 220 7.96 2.02 10.52
CA LYS A 220 7.61 2.86 11.68
C LYS A 220 8.88 3.46 12.28
#